data_AF-W2TGE2-F1
#
_entry.id   AF-W2TGE2-F1
#
_cell.length_a   1.000
_cell.length_b   1.000
_cell.length_c   1.000
_cell.angle_alpha   90.00
_cell.angle_beta   90.00
_cell.angle_gamma   90.00
#
_symmetry.space_group_name_H-M   'P 1'
#
loop_
_entity.id
_entity.type
_entity.pdbx_description
1 polymer ?
#
loop_
_entity_poly.entity_id
_entity_poly.type
_entity_poly.pdbx_seq_one_letter_code
_entity_poly.pdbx_strand_id
1 'polypeptide(L)'
;MDIAIVTAAVILTVTNAQFVVPPPVGPQKRFSNEPYCTTPQTVHDCYVTYLEKYGIHSGPHYLPGYEHIDAQLKSMPLANICRDFDELMVCLRLVSYDCISIPIFERFTQWYGKVNEEAVAYVQNHAFFEYACGAGKPLFLANHDCLSRAFNAQPLTQRINTCLPPEPDMCTRAIKAVECLKESLSAQCSVDAGVAACGAATNVAQRAQEVSPTCIQEMNIRCSVCTHC
;
A
#
# COMPACT_ATOMS: atom_id res chain seq x y z
N MET A 1 -47.25 43.83 7.78
CA MET A 1 -47.04 42.38 7.85
C MET A 1 -46.73 41.89 6.45
N ASP A 2 -45.91 40.83 6.39
CA ASP A 2 -45.45 40.06 5.24
C ASP A 2 -44.21 40.56 4.48
N ILE A 3 -43.04 40.20 5.06
CA ILE A 3 -41.74 40.14 4.41
C ILE A 3 -41.61 38.73 3.79
N ALA A 4 -41.63 38.64 2.46
CA ALA A 4 -41.33 37.41 1.75
C ALA A 4 -39.82 37.16 1.76
N ILE A 5 -39.37 36.16 2.54
CA ILE A 5 -37.99 35.67 2.52
C ILE A 5 -37.88 34.71 1.32
N VAL A 6 -37.16 35.14 0.28
CA VAL A 6 -36.73 34.27 -0.81
C VAL A 6 -35.58 33.41 -0.27
N THR A 7 -35.86 32.17 0.12
CA THR A 7 -34.84 31.18 0.43
C THR A 7 -34.19 30.71 -0.87
N ALA A 8 -33.01 31.25 -1.17
CA ALA A 8 -32.13 30.69 -2.18
C ALA A 8 -31.66 29.31 -1.69
N ALA A 9 -32.22 28.25 -2.27
CA ALA A 9 -31.70 26.90 -2.11
C ALA A 9 -30.34 26.84 -2.82
N VAL A 10 -29.26 26.96 -2.04
CA VAL A 10 -27.91 26.65 -2.51
C VAL A 10 -27.86 25.13 -2.71
N ILE A 11 -28.03 24.70 -3.96
CA ILE A 11 -27.74 23.32 -4.36
C ILE A 11 -26.21 23.19 -4.31
N LEU A 12 -25.71 22.65 -3.19
CA LEU A 12 -24.33 22.17 -3.09
C LEU A 12 -24.22 20.95 -4.00
N THR A 13 -23.83 21.15 -5.25
CA THR A 13 -23.33 20.07 -6.10
C THR A 13 -22.05 19.56 -5.47
N VAL A 14 -22.13 18.45 -4.73
CA VAL A 14 -20.96 17.67 -4.33
C VAL A 14 -20.36 17.13 -5.62
N THR A 15 -19.32 17.78 -6.13
CA THR A 15 -18.50 17.23 -7.20
C THR A 15 -17.75 16.04 -6.60
N ASN A 16 -18.23 14.83 -6.86
CA ASN A 16 -17.45 13.61 -6.62
C ASN A 16 -16.22 13.66 -7.53
N ALA A 17 -15.09 14.12 -7.00
CA ALA A 17 -13.82 13.99 -7.68
C ALA A 17 -13.38 12.52 -7.62
N GLN A 18 -12.93 12.00 -8.76
CA GLN A 18 -12.32 10.68 -8.83
C GLN A 18 -10.83 10.82 -8.56
N PHE A 19 -10.35 10.28 -7.44
CA PHE A 19 -8.92 10.10 -7.23
C PHE A 19 -8.51 8.88 -8.03
N VAL A 20 -8.10 9.10 -9.27
CA VAL A 20 -7.54 8.04 -10.09
C VAL A 20 -6.34 7.51 -9.32
N VAL A 21 -6.43 6.28 -8.79
CA VAL A 21 -5.25 5.51 -8.43
C VAL A 21 -4.49 5.37 -9.73
N PRO A 22 -3.39 6.10 -9.93
CA PRO A 22 -2.74 6.11 -11.22
C PRO A 22 -2.31 4.67 -11.52
N PRO A 23 -2.40 4.23 -12.78
CA PRO A 23 -1.69 3.02 -13.16
C PRO A 23 -0.23 3.18 -12.71
N PRO A 24 0.43 2.08 -12.28
CA PRO A 24 1.78 2.15 -11.72
C PRO A 24 2.65 3.09 -12.55
N VAL A 25 3.24 4.11 -11.90
CA VAL A 25 4.12 5.07 -12.55
C VAL A 25 5.37 4.30 -12.98
N GLY A 26 5.44 3.91 -14.24
CA GLY A 26 6.50 3.10 -14.82
C GLY A 26 6.04 2.40 -16.11
N PRO A 27 6.95 1.84 -16.92
CA PRO A 27 6.56 1.02 -18.07
C PRO A 27 5.62 -0.11 -17.63
N GLN A 28 4.59 -0.40 -18.44
CA GLN A 28 3.70 -1.56 -18.21
C GLN A 28 4.56 -2.78 -17.90
N LYS A 29 4.42 -3.34 -16.68
CA LYS A 29 5.14 -4.56 -16.30
C LYS A 29 4.83 -5.63 -17.34
N ARG A 30 5.87 -6.06 -18.07
CA ARG A 30 5.76 -7.18 -19.00
C ARG A 30 5.49 -8.42 -18.17
N PHE A 31 4.32 -9.04 -18.35
CA PHE A 31 4.12 -10.44 -18.01
C PHE A 31 5.10 -11.25 -18.87
N SER A 32 6.28 -11.54 -18.35
CA SER A 32 7.37 -12.18 -19.11
C SER A 32 7.71 -13.52 -18.48
N ASN A 33 7.62 -14.62 -19.22
CA ASN A 33 8.00 -15.96 -18.76
C ASN A 33 9.53 -16.16 -18.55
N GLU A 34 10.30 -15.12 -18.22
CA GLU A 34 11.76 -15.16 -18.02
C GLU A 34 12.16 -14.85 -16.56
N PRO A 35 13.38 -15.23 -16.10
CA PRO A 35 13.78 -15.17 -14.70
C PRO A 35 13.79 -13.71 -14.21
N TYR A 36 12.80 -13.39 -13.38
CA TYR A 36 12.23 -12.06 -13.15
C TYR A 36 13.13 -10.99 -12.52
N CYS A 37 14.40 -11.24 -12.22
CA CYS A 37 15.28 -10.22 -11.65
C CYS A 37 16.75 -10.46 -12.00
N THR A 38 17.35 -9.52 -12.75
CA THR A 38 18.76 -9.60 -13.15
C THR A 38 19.72 -9.17 -12.05
N THR A 39 19.27 -8.38 -11.07
CA THR A 39 20.12 -7.78 -10.02
C THR A 39 19.48 -7.85 -8.63
N PRO A 40 19.23 -9.06 -8.08
CA PRO A 40 18.64 -9.23 -6.75
C PRO A 40 19.49 -8.59 -5.64
N GLN A 41 20.82 -8.58 -5.81
CA GLN A 41 21.73 -7.97 -4.84
C GLN A 41 21.49 -6.47 -4.68
N THR A 42 21.07 -5.76 -5.73
CA THR A 42 20.70 -4.34 -5.64
C THR A 42 19.50 -4.14 -4.71
N VAL A 43 18.54 -5.06 -4.69
CA VAL A 43 17.43 -5.01 -3.71
C VAL A 43 17.98 -5.07 -2.30
N HIS A 44 18.82 -6.08 -2.02
CA HIS A 44 19.46 -6.23 -0.71
C HIS A 44 20.21 -4.95 -0.30
N ASP A 45 21.15 -4.49 -1.12
CA ASP A 45 22.03 -3.37 -0.76
C ASP A 45 21.23 -2.08 -0.50
N CYS A 46 20.22 -1.80 -1.33
CA CYS A 46 19.33 -0.66 -1.11
C CYS A 46 18.52 -0.79 0.19
N TYR A 47 18.02 -1.99 0.50
CA TYR A 47 17.31 -2.24 1.75
C TYR A 47 18.23 -2.14 2.97
N VAL A 48 19.48 -2.59 2.89
CA VAL A 48 20.46 -2.44 3.97
C VAL A 48 20.67 -0.95 4.27
N THR A 49 20.95 -0.12 3.26
CA THR A 49 21.09 1.33 3.45
C THR A 49 19.83 1.97 4.03
N TYR A 50 18.64 1.52 3.60
CA TYR A 50 17.37 1.99 4.15
C TYR A 50 17.19 1.60 5.63
N LEU A 51 17.53 0.37 6.00
CA LEU A 51 17.43 -0.16 7.36
C LEU A 51 18.42 0.49 8.33
N GLU A 52 19.62 0.83 7.87
CA GLU A 52 20.65 1.52 8.67
C GLU A 52 20.16 2.86 9.21
N LYS A 53 19.26 3.56 8.50
CA LYS A 53 18.63 4.81 8.97
C LYS A 53 17.83 4.64 10.25
N TYR A 54 17.33 3.43 10.48
CA TYR A 54 16.57 3.06 11.67
C TYR A 54 17.43 2.36 12.73
N GLY A 55 18.77 2.36 12.55
CA GLY A 55 19.70 1.66 13.43
C GLY A 55 19.61 0.13 13.32
N ILE A 56 19.02 -0.39 12.24
CA ILE A 56 18.86 -1.83 12.03
C ILE A 56 19.99 -2.30 11.13
N HIS A 57 20.88 -3.12 11.69
CA HIS A 57 22.05 -3.60 10.97
C HIS A 57 21.80 -4.96 10.33
N SER A 58 22.13 -5.05 9.05
CA SER A 58 22.06 -6.25 8.24
C SER A 58 23.45 -6.79 7.93
N GLY A 59 23.58 -8.11 7.81
CA GLY A 59 24.80 -8.70 7.27
C GLY A 59 24.86 -8.60 5.75
N PRO A 60 25.94 -9.11 5.13
CA PRO A 60 26.17 -8.97 3.68
C PRO A 60 25.20 -9.77 2.79
N HIS A 61 24.48 -10.74 3.36
CA HIS A 61 23.68 -11.72 2.60
C HIS A 61 22.32 -12.04 3.24
N TYR A 62 21.87 -11.24 4.19
CA TYR A 62 20.57 -11.44 4.83
C TYR A 62 19.94 -10.10 5.11
N LEU A 63 18.60 -10.06 5.17
CA LEU A 63 17.82 -8.94 5.72
C LEU A 63 17.34 -9.30 7.13
N PRO A 64 17.27 -8.36 8.07
CA PRO A 64 16.79 -8.60 9.43
C PRO A 64 15.32 -9.03 9.44
N GLY A 65 14.86 -9.60 10.55
CA GLY A 65 13.43 -9.85 10.79
C GLY A 65 12.64 -8.55 10.67
N TYR A 66 11.50 -8.61 9.98
CA TYR A 66 10.69 -7.44 9.65
C TYR A 66 10.13 -6.75 10.91
N GLU A 67 10.00 -7.46 12.03
CA GLU A 67 9.58 -6.90 13.32
C GLU A 67 10.46 -5.73 13.79
N HIS A 68 11.74 -5.73 13.42
CA HIS A 68 12.67 -4.67 13.79
C HIS A 68 12.32 -3.34 13.13
N ILE A 69 11.94 -3.38 11.83
CA ILE A 69 11.54 -2.16 11.12
C ILE A 69 10.09 -1.78 11.44
N ASP A 70 9.19 -2.75 11.62
CA ASP A 70 7.80 -2.51 12.00
C ASP A 70 7.69 -1.68 13.30
N ALA A 71 8.50 -2.03 14.31
CA ALA A 71 8.55 -1.27 15.57
C ALA A 71 8.96 0.19 15.37
N GLN A 72 9.94 0.45 14.49
CA GLN A 72 10.44 1.79 14.20
C GLN A 72 9.39 2.61 13.44
N LEU A 73 8.80 2.02 12.41
CA LEU A 73 7.79 2.66 11.57
C LEU A 73 6.55 3.08 12.37
N LYS A 74 6.10 2.27 13.33
CA LYS A 74 4.96 2.59 14.20
C LYS A 74 5.17 3.81 15.09
N SER A 75 6.43 4.13 15.40
CA SER A 75 6.80 5.26 16.25
C SER A 75 7.05 6.56 15.47
N MET A 76 7.06 6.50 14.13
CA MET A 76 7.53 7.59 13.29
C MET A 76 6.38 8.27 12.53
N PRO A 77 6.40 9.61 12.37
CA PRO A 77 5.46 10.30 11.49
C PRO A 77 5.60 9.84 10.04
N LEU A 78 4.48 9.69 9.33
CA LEU A 78 4.45 9.24 7.94
C LEU A 78 5.33 10.11 7.02
N ALA A 79 5.42 11.42 7.28
CA ALA A 79 6.27 12.32 6.50
C ALA A 79 7.75 11.92 6.52
N ASN A 80 8.27 11.48 7.67
CA ASN A 80 9.66 11.03 7.81
C ASN A 80 9.85 9.67 7.13
N ILE A 81 8.90 8.74 7.33
CA ILE A 81 8.90 7.44 6.66
C ILE A 81 8.94 7.62 5.15
N CYS A 82 8.10 8.51 4.61
CA CYS A 82 8.06 8.73 3.16
C CYS A 82 9.33 9.36 2.61
N ARG A 83 9.97 10.28 3.33
CA ARG A 83 11.27 10.80 2.92
C ARG A 83 12.31 9.68 2.83
N ASP A 84 12.37 8.82 3.84
CA ASP A 84 13.36 7.74 3.88
C ASP A 84 13.04 6.65 2.84
N PHE A 85 11.76 6.40 2.58
CA PHE A 85 11.28 5.50 1.52
C PHE A 85 11.53 6.05 0.11
N ASP A 86 11.39 7.35 -0.11
CA ASP A 86 11.71 7.99 -1.40
C ASP A 86 13.19 7.77 -1.75
N GLU A 87 14.09 7.84 -0.76
CA GLU A 87 15.51 7.51 -0.97
C GLU A 87 15.74 6.02 -1.28
N LEU A 88 15.00 5.10 -0.65
CA LEU A 88 15.00 3.68 -1.02
C LEU A 88 14.58 3.50 -2.49
N MET A 89 13.50 4.16 -2.91
CA MET A 89 13.02 4.11 -4.30
C MET A 89 14.05 4.68 -5.29
N VAL A 90 14.76 5.74 -4.92
CA VAL A 90 15.87 6.31 -5.71
C VAL A 90 17.05 5.34 -5.83
N CYS A 91 17.34 4.56 -4.78
CA CYS A 91 18.35 3.51 -4.84
C CYS A 91 17.92 2.37 -5.76
N LEU A 92 16.68 1.89 -5.60
CA LEU A 92 16.14 0.77 -6.37
C LEU A 92 15.98 1.11 -7.87
N ARG A 93 15.57 2.34 -8.22
CA ARG A 93 15.31 2.74 -9.62
C ARG A 93 14.44 1.72 -10.35
N LEU A 94 14.91 1.21 -11.50
CA LEU A 94 14.23 0.21 -12.32
C LEU A 94 14.08 -1.15 -11.62
N VAL A 95 14.97 -1.48 -10.68
CA VAL A 95 14.93 -2.73 -9.89
C VAL A 95 13.65 -2.79 -9.04
N SER A 96 13.07 -1.63 -8.66
CA SER A 96 11.80 -1.58 -7.93
C SER A 96 10.63 -2.22 -8.69
N TYR A 97 10.65 -2.22 -10.03
CA TYR A 97 9.57 -2.76 -10.85
C TYR A 97 9.69 -4.27 -11.01
N ASP A 98 10.91 -4.75 -11.25
CA ASP A 98 11.13 -6.12 -11.70
C ASP A 98 11.48 -7.06 -10.53
N CYS A 99 12.17 -6.55 -9.51
CA CYS A 99 12.78 -7.39 -8.46
C CYS A 99 12.09 -7.32 -7.09
N ILE A 100 11.10 -6.44 -6.88
CA ILE A 100 10.33 -6.42 -5.63
C ILE A 100 9.25 -7.50 -5.72
N SER A 101 9.59 -8.68 -5.20
CA SER A 101 8.73 -9.87 -5.19
C SER A 101 9.13 -10.83 -4.06
N ILE A 102 8.20 -11.70 -3.67
CA ILE A 102 8.41 -12.69 -2.59
C ILE A 102 9.66 -13.54 -2.87
N PRO A 103 9.86 -14.13 -4.07
CA PRO A 103 11.03 -14.97 -4.35
C PRO A 103 12.38 -14.26 -4.25
N ILE A 104 12.41 -12.93 -4.35
CA ILE A 104 13.65 -12.15 -4.22
C ILE A 104 13.95 -11.88 -2.76
N PHE A 105 12.95 -11.49 -1.96
CA PHE A 105 13.14 -11.32 -0.52
C PHE A 105 13.45 -12.65 0.18
N GLU A 106 12.87 -13.77 -0.25
CA GLU A 106 13.18 -15.10 0.28
C GLU A 106 14.69 -15.42 0.24
N ARG A 107 15.41 -14.96 -0.78
CA ARG A 107 16.88 -15.16 -0.89
C ARG A 107 17.63 -14.54 0.28
N PHE A 108 17.10 -13.47 0.86
CA PHE A 108 17.71 -12.72 1.95
C PHE A 108 17.07 -13.00 3.31
N THR A 109 15.91 -13.67 3.36
CA THR A 109 15.21 -14.02 4.62
C THR A 109 15.20 -15.51 4.93
N GLN A 110 15.78 -16.36 4.06
CA GLN A 110 15.83 -17.83 4.23
C GLN A 110 16.40 -18.32 5.57
N TRP A 111 17.23 -17.51 6.23
CA TRP A 111 17.93 -17.85 7.47
C TRP A 111 17.03 -17.97 8.70
N TYR A 112 15.81 -17.43 8.65
CA TYR A 112 14.87 -17.44 9.79
C TYR A 112 14.11 -18.75 9.96
N GLY A 113 14.25 -19.72 9.04
CA GLY A 113 13.47 -20.98 9.08
C GLY A 113 11.96 -20.82 8.85
N LYS A 114 11.46 -19.58 8.83
CA LYS A 114 10.09 -19.15 8.48
C LYS A 114 9.99 -18.70 7.03
N VAL A 115 10.53 -19.52 6.13
CA VAL A 115 10.54 -19.19 4.70
C VAL A 115 9.09 -18.91 4.28
N ASN A 116 8.87 -17.71 3.74
CA ASN A 116 7.61 -17.09 3.28
C ASN A 116 7.07 -15.94 4.17
N GLU A 117 7.12 -15.98 5.50
CA GLU A 117 6.48 -14.92 6.31
C GLU A 117 7.22 -13.58 6.22
N GLU A 118 8.55 -13.60 6.41
CA GLU A 118 9.38 -12.39 6.37
C GLU A 118 9.38 -11.75 4.98
N ALA A 119 9.51 -12.58 3.93
CA ALA A 119 9.50 -12.11 2.54
C ALA A 119 8.16 -11.47 2.17
N VAL A 120 7.05 -12.05 2.63
CA VAL A 120 5.71 -11.48 2.45
C VAL A 120 5.62 -10.13 3.17
N ALA A 121 6.11 -10.02 4.40
CA ALA A 121 6.07 -8.78 5.17
C ALA A 121 6.85 -7.64 4.47
N TYR A 122 8.05 -7.92 3.95
CA TYR A 122 8.84 -6.96 3.17
C TYR A 122 8.11 -6.49 1.90
N VAL A 123 7.52 -7.42 1.13
CA VAL A 123 6.79 -7.08 -0.10
C VAL A 123 5.53 -6.27 0.20
N GLN A 124 4.74 -6.69 1.19
CA GLN A 124 3.53 -5.98 1.61
C GLN A 124 3.85 -4.58 2.11
N ASN A 125 4.92 -4.42 2.90
CA ASN A 125 5.33 -3.12 3.39
C ASN A 125 5.84 -2.20 2.26
N HIS A 126 6.66 -2.74 1.35
CA HIS A 126 7.09 -2.01 0.16
C HIS A 126 5.89 -1.51 -0.62
N ALA A 127 4.94 -2.39 -0.92
CA ALA A 127 3.74 -2.06 -1.67
C ALA A 127 2.87 -1.02 -0.94
N PHE A 128 2.74 -1.14 0.38
CA PHE A 128 2.01 -0.16 1.18
C PHE A 128 2.63 1.23 1.07
N PHE A 129 3.93 1.37 1.32
CA PHE A 129 4.58 2.68 1.29
C PHE A 129 4.79 3.23 -0.13
N GLU A 130 4.96 2.38 -1.13
CA GLU A 130 4.93 2.80 -2.53
C GLU A 130 3.63 3.56 -2.85
N TYR A 131 2.50 3.07 -2.35
CA TYR A 131 1.24 3.79 -2.50
C TYR A 131 1.12 4.97 -1.54
N ALA A 132 1.34 4.76 -0.24
CA ALA A 132 1.10 5.76 0.80
C ALA A 132 2.05 6.98 0.72
N CYS A 133 3.24 6.81 0.16
CA CYS A 133 4.21 7.88 -0.07
C CYS A 133 4.21 8.40 -1.50
N GLY A 134 3.65 7.65 -2.45
CA GLY A 134 3.39 8.08 -3.81
C GLY A 134 2.00 8.68 -3.97
N ALA A 135 1.16 8.04 -4.78
CA ALA A 135 -0.15 8.55 -5.16
C ALA A 135 -1.10 8.78 -3.98
N GLY A 136 -1.05 7.93 -2.95
CA GLY A 136 -1.93 8.03 -1.78
C GLY A 136 -1.50 9.08 -0.76
N LYS A 137 -0.31 9.68 -0.89
CA LYS A 137 0.26 10.64 0.09
C LYS A 137 -0.69 11.73 0.56
N PRO A 138 -1.41 12.48 -0.30
CA PRO A 138 -2.30 13.53 0.17
C PRO A 138 -3.42 12.98 1.07
N LEU A 139 -4.00 11.83 0.72
CA LEU A 139 -5.09 11.22 1.49
C LEU A 139 -4.60 10.69 2.84
N PHE A 140 -3.41 10.07 2.86
CA PHE A 140 -2.79 9.58 4.08
C PHE A 140 -2.36 10.70 5.03
N LEU A 141 -1.83 11.81 4.52
CA LEU A 141 -1.46 12.96 5.34
C LEU A 141 -2.71 13.68 5.89
N ALA A 142 -3.76 13.84 5.07
CA ALA A 142 -5.01 14.45 5.50
C ALA A 142 -5.73 13.63 6.60
N ASN A 143 -5.53 12.31 6.61
CA ASN A 143 -6.19 11.39 7.55
C ASN A 143 -5.22 10.72 8.54
N HIS A 144 -4.01 11.28 8.72
CA HIS A 144 -2.90 10.64 9.42
C HIS A 144 -3.27 10.17 10.83
N ASP A 145 -3.85 11.05 11.64
CA ASP A 145 -4.16 10.76 13.04
C ASP A 145 -5.13 9.58 13.19
N CYS A 146 -6.16 9.50 12.35
CA CYS A 146 -7.12 8.41 12.41
C CYS A 146 -6.56 7.12 11.83
N LEU A 147 -5.93 7.17 10.65
CA LEU A 147 -5.35 6.00 10.00
C LEU A 147 -4.22 5.38 10.84
N SER A 148 -3.37 6.21 11.45
CA SER A 148 -2.31 5.74 12.35
C SER A 148 -2.89 4.99 13.55
N ARG A 149 -3.91 5.53 14.22
CA ARG A 149 -4.61 4.82 15.31
C ARG A 149 -5.29 3.54 14.81
N ALA A 150 -5.96 3.60 13.66
CA ALA A 150 -6.68 2.47 13.10
C ALA A 150 -5.73 1.30 12.73
N PHE A 151 -4.55 1.60 12.19
CA PHE A 151 -3.53 0.60 11.83
C PHE A 151 -2.70 0.12 13.01
N ASN A 152 -2.50 0.94 14.04
CA ASN A 152 -1.93 0.49 15.30
C ASN A 152 -2.85 -0.49 16.03
N ALA A 153 -4.17 -0.28 15.95
CA ALA A 153 -5.15 -1.20 16.53
C ALA A 153 -5.29 -2.49 15.70
N GLN A 154 -5.32 -2.38 14.38
CA GLN A 154 -5.41 -3.52 13.47
C GLN A 154 -4.68 -3.17 12.16
N PRO A 155 -3.52 -3.79 11.87
CA PRO A 155 -2.75 -3.54 10.66
C PRO A 155 -3.57 -3.79 9.39
N LEU A 156 -3.18 -3.12 8.30
CA LEU A 156 -3.85 -3.24 7.00
C LEU A 156 -4.00 -4.70 6.55
N THR A 157 -2.94 -5.49 6.67
CA THR A 157 -2.92 -6.91 6.28
C THR A 157 -3.92 -7.75 7.08
N GLN A 158 -4.01 -7.51 8.39
CA GLN A 158 -5.01 -8.16 9.24
C GLN A 158 -6.44 -7.74 8.87
N ARG A 159 -6.66 -6.46 8.52
CA ARG A 159 -7.97 -5.98 8.05
C ARG A 159 -8.37 -6.62 6.73
N ILE A 160 -7.43 -6.72 5.77
CA ILE A 160 -7.65 -7.42 4.50
C ILE A 160 -8.09 -8.86 4.78
N ASN A 161 -7.39 -9.57 5.67
CA ASN A 161 -7.73 -10.94 6.03
C ASN A 161 -9.12 -11.08 6.68
N THR A 162 -9.53 -10.11 7.50
CA THR A 162 -10.91 -10.08 8.06
C THR A 162 -11.96 -9.83 6.98
N CYS A 163 -11.61 -9.06 5.95
CA CYS A 163 -12.48 -8.74 4.83
C CYS A 163 -12.47 -9.80 3.70
N LEU A 164 -11.59 -10.81 3.76
CA LEU A 164 -11.52 -11.86 2.74
C LEU A 164 -12.71 -12.82 2.87
N PRO A 165 -13.60 -12.86 1.87
CA PRO A 165 -14.77 -13.72 1.95
C PRO A 165 -14.43 -15.15 1.45
N PRO A 166 -15.26 -16.17 1.77
CA PRO A 166 -14.93 -17.59 1.56
C PRO A 166 -15.11 -18.09 0.11
N GLU A 167 -15.36 -17.21 -0.86
CA GLU A 167 -15.56 -17.53 -2.26
C GLU A 167 -14.35 -18.25 -2.88
N PRO A 168 -14.54 -19.08 -3.92
CA PRO A 168 -13.43 -19.82 -4.55
C PRO A 168 -12.61 -18.96 -5.51
N ASP A 169 -13.19 -17.92 -6.10
CA ASP A 169 -12.55 -17.09 -7.13
C ASP A 169 -11.71 -15.96 -6.52
N MET A 170 -10.39 -15.99 -6.75
CA MET A 170 -9.45 -15.01 -6.19
C MET A 170 -9.77 -13.57 -6.60
N CYS A 171 -10.26 -13.37 -7.83
CA CYS A 171 -10.63 -12.06 -8.34
C CYS A 171 -11.78 -11.45 -7.52
N THR A 172 -12.88 -12.19 -7.38
CA THR A 172 -14.07 -11.80 -6.62
C THR A 172 -13.73 -11.56 -5.16
N ARG A 173 -12.90 -12.43 -4.56
CA ARG A 173 -12.44 -12.27 -3.17
C ARG A 173 -11.66 -10.97 -2.97
N ALA A 174 -10.71 -10.70 -3.85
CA ALA A 174 -9.86 -9.51 -3.77
C ALA A 174 -10.68 -8.21 -3.92
N ILE A 175 -11.60 -8.18 -4.89
CA ILE A 175 -12.52 -7.05 -5.10
C ILE A 175 -13.36 -6.80 -3.84
N LYS A 176 -14.04 -7.82 -3.32
CA LYS A 176 -14.87 -7.68 -2.11
C LYS A 176 -14.04 -7.28 -0.88
N ALA A 177 -12.81 -7.79 -0.77
CA ALA A 177 -11.94 -7.48 0.36
C ALA A 177 -11.55 -6.00 0.40
N VAL A 178 -11.21 -5.40 -0.74
CA VAL A 178 -10.88 -3.97 -0.78
C VAL A 178 -12.09 -3.07 -0.60
N GLU A 179 -13.28 -3.50 -1.02
CA GLU A 179 -14.53 -2.79 -0.74
C GLU A 179 -14.89 -2.81 0.75
N CYS A 180 -14.87 -3.98 1.38
CA CYS A 180 -15.05 -4.11 2.82
C CYS A 180 -14.06 -3.25 3.61
N LEU A 181 -12.79 -3.22 3.19
CA LEU A 181 -11.77 -2.37 3.79
C LEU A 181 -12.10 -0.88 3.62
N LYS A 182 -12.51 -0.48 2.42
CA LYS A 182 -12.92 0.89 2.11
C LYS A 182 -14.07 1.32 3.02
N GLU A 183 -15.12 0.52 3.12
CA GLU A 183 -16.29 0.79 3.95
C GLU A 183 -15.92 0.87 5.44
N SER A 184 -15.12 -0.08 5.92
CA SER A 184 -14.65 -0.14 7.31
C SER A 184 -13.93 1.15 7.72
N LEU A 185 -12.97 1.62 6.92
CA LEU A 185 -12.21 2.83 7.23
C LEU A 185 -12.93 4.12 6.84
N SER A 186 -13.90 4.06 5.93
CA SER A 186 -14.83 5.16 5.69
C SER A 186 -15.69 5.43 6.91
N ALA A 187 -16.20 4.37 7.54
CA ALA A 187 -17.02 4.48 8.75
C ALA A 187 -16.18 4.83 9.99
N GLN A 188 -14.95 4.31 10.09
CA GLN A 188 -14.08 4.54 11.25
C GLN A 188 -13.40 5.91 11.23
N CYS A 189 -13.03 6.41 10.05
CA CYS A 189 -12.24 7.63 9.90
C CYS A 189 -12.92 8.67 9.01
N SER A 190 -12.93 8.42 7.69
CA SER A 190 -13.51 9.31 6.69
C SER A 190 -13.54 8.58 5.35
N VAL A 191 -14.39 9.03 4.41
CA VAL A 191 -14.45 8.48 3.05
C VAL A 191 -13.06 8.46 2.39
N ASP A 192 -12.30 9.54 2.55
CA ASP A 192 -10.95 9.67 1.96
C ASP A 192 -9.93 8.73 2.62
N ALA A 193 -10.08 8.45 3.92
CA ALA A 193 -9.30 7.44 4.61
C ALA A 193 -9.61 6.01 4.11
N GLY A 194 -10.89 5.73 3.84
CA GLY A 194 -11.32 4.49 3.20
C GLY A 194 -10.71 4.30 1.81
N VAL A 195 -10.75 5.35 0.99
CA VAL A 195 -10.11 5.40 -0.34
C VAL A 195 -8.60 5.17 -0.25
N ALA A 196 -7.93 5.84 0.70
CA ALA A 196 -6.48 5.68 0.91
C ALA A 196 -6.12 4.22 1.24
N ALA A 197 -6.84 3.59 2.17
CA ALA A 197 -6.58 2.22 2.55
C ALA A 197 -6.93 1.20 1.45
N CYS A 198 -8.03 1.43 0.73
CA CYS A 198 -8.43 0.63 -0.42
C CYS A 198 -7.35 0.63 -1.51
N GLY A 199 -6.84 1.81 -1.87
CA GLY A 199 -5.76 1.94 -2.85
C GLY A 199 -4.46 1.27 -2.38
N ALA A 200 -4.11 1.40 -1.10
CA ALA A 200 -2.96 0.71 -0.53
C ALA A 200 -3.10 -0.82 -0.59
N ALA A 201 -4.27 -1.36 -0.24
CA ALA A 201 -4.56 -2.79 -0.35
C ALA A 201 -4.54 -3.28 -1.80
N THR A 202 -5.01 -2.47 -2.74
CA THR A 202 -4.94 -2.78 -4.17
C THR A 202 -3.50 -2.83 -4.65
N ASN A 203 -2.63 -1.91 -4.21
CA ASN A 203 -1.22 -1.95 -4.56
C ASN A 203 -0.51 -3.17 -3.95
N VAL A 204 -0.87 -3.57 -2.72
CA VAL A 204 -0.40 -4.83 -2.11
C VAL A 204 -0.80 -6.03 -2.97
N ALA A 205 -2.06 -6.14 -3.38
CA ALA A 205 -2.54 -7.23 -4.23
C ALA A 205 -1.82 -7.25 -5.60
N GLN A 206 -1.59 -6.08 -6.18
CA GLN A 206 -0.83 -5.94 -7.43
C GLN A 206 0.61 -6.44 -7.28
N ARG A 207 1.26 -6.16 -6.15
CA ARG A 207 2.63 -6.59 -5.86
C ARG A 207 2.74 -8.07 -5.51
N ALA A 208 1.71 -8.66 -4.89
CA ALA A 208 1.64 -10.08 -4.61
C ALA A 208 1.50 -10.94 -5.90
N GLN A 209 0.98 -10.37 -6.99
CA GLN A 209 0.76 -11.05 -8.28
C GLN A 209 -0.19 -12.25 -8.23
N GLU A 210 -1.01 -12.35 -7.19
CA GLU A 210 -2.02 -13.42 -7.05
C GLU A 210 -3.36 -13.06 -7.73
N VAL A 211 -3.55 -11.79 -8.08
CA VAL A 211 -4.77 -11.24 -8.67
C VAL A 211 -4.50 -10.81 -10.11
N SER A 212 -5.40 -11.18 -11.02
CA SER A 212 -5.21 -10.84 -12.44
C SER A 212 -5.26 -9.33 -12.70
N PRO A 213 -4.61 -8.82 -13.76
CA PRO A 213 -4.62 -7.39 -14.10
C PRO A 213 -6.00 -6.78 -14.22
N THR A 214 -6.94 -7.51 -14.83
CA THR A 214 -8.33 -7.06 -14.99
C THR A 214 -8.99 -6.82 -13.65
N CYS A 215 -8.72 -7.69 -12.67
CA CYS A 215 -9.28 -7.58 -11.33
C CYS A 215 -8.60 -6.45 -10.54
N ILE A 216 -7.29 -6.25 -10.71
CA ILE A 216 -6.60 -5.08 -10.15
C ILE A 216 -7.19 -3.77 -10.71
N GLN A 217 -7.51 -3.72 -12.00
CA GLN A 217 -8.18 -2.55 -12.59
C GLN A 217 -9.55 -2.30 -11.96
N GLU A 218 -10.35 -3.34 -11.76
CA GLU A 218 -11.65 -3.25 -11.09
C GLU A 218 -11.53 -2.78 -9.63
N MET A 219 -10.53 -3.30 -8.91
CA MET A 219 -10.20 -2.85 -7.55
C MET A 219 -9.84 -1.35 -7.54
N ASN A 220 -9.00 -0.89 -8.46
CA ASN A 220 -8.65 0.53 -8.58
C ASN A 220 -9.88 1.42 -8.83
N ILE A 221 -10.81 0.99 -9.69
CA ILE A 221 -12.06 1.72 -9.94
C ILE A 221 -12.85 1.86 -8.64
N ARG A 222 -13.03 0.78 -7.88
CA ARG A 222 -13.76 0.78 -6.59
C ARG A 222 -13.07 1.64 -5.54
N CYS A 223 -11.75 1.66 -5.54
CA CYS A 223 -10.97 2.48 -4.61
C CYS A 223 -10.95 3.97 -4.97
N SER A 224 -11.21 4.37 -6.21
CA SER A 224 -11.00 5.76 -6.69
C SER A 224 -12.08 6.80 -6.33
N VAL A 225 -13.21 6.39 -5.75
CA VAL A 225 -14.34 7.30 -5.47
C VAL A 225 -14.22 7.92 -4.07
N CYS A 226 -14.04 9.25 -3.98
CA CYS A 226 -13.97 10.05 -2.74
C CYS A 226 -14.71 11.40 -2.81
N THR A 227 -14.80 12.07 -1.66
CA THR A 227 -15.55 13.34 -1.44
C THR A 227 -14.69 14.60 -1.43
N HIS A 228 -13.40 14.52 -1.06
CA HIS A 228 -12.48 15.68 -1.03
C HIS A 228 -11.13 15.43 -1.73
N CYS A 229 -11.15 14.49 -2.65
CA CYS A 229 -10.18 14.41 -3.73
C CYS A 229 -10.46 15.48 -4.80
#